data_AF-A0A2N0QKW9-F1
#
_entry.id   AF-A0A2N0QKW9-F1
#
_cell.length_a   1.000
_cell.length_b   1.000
_cell.length_c   1.000
_cell.angle_alpha   90.00
_cell.angle_beta   90.00
_cell.angle_gamma   90.00
#
_symmetry.space_group_name_H-M   'P 1'
#
loop_
_entity.id
_entity.type
_entity.pdbx_description
1 polymer ?
#
loop_
_entity_poly.entity_id
_entity_poly.type
_entity_poly.pdbx_seq_one_letter_code
_entity_poly.pdbx_strand_id
1 'polypeptide(L)'
;MNSIIEKIFTIEFQQNKEIFFMLMKNPEESLRQSIRLKTINDNIKVIDSNIAELCCDIIQKIFSKFEFNELSPYFKYAIESFVQEDLLSQQIFILQQITSIAFLKEFINQFWKKYFSLSSSMIKEINDIMKINNNSFIQSIRFYFALELNSFDNIKHHEIIKEEFTWLDDCKDMKITYLSKLFKPIKSINFEFEAHEASLSNYQICENLKL
;
A
#
# COMPACT_ATOMS: atom_id res chain seq x y z
N MET A 1 -11.99 2.84 -17.55
CA MET A 1 -11.65 3.65 -16.36
C MET A 1 -10.36 3.14 -15.69
N ASN A 2 -10.23 1.82 -15.49
CA ASN A 2 -8.98 1.19 -14.99
C ASN A 2 -7.73 1.61 -15.76
N SER A 3 -7.78 1.57 -17.09
CA SER A 3 -6.63 1.95 -17.94
C SER A 3 -6.21 3.43 -17.83
N ILE A 4 -7.11 4.34 -17.46
CA ILE A 4 -6.80 5.78 -17.38
C ILE A 4 -6.10 6.09 -16.06
N ILE A 5 -6.64 5.60 -14.93
CA ILE A 5 -6.02 5.81 -13.62
C ILE A 5 -4.64 5.11 -13.57
N GLU A 6 -4.54 3.89 -14.10
CA GLU A 6 -3.25 3.18 -14.19
C GLU A 6 -2.24 3.95 -15.04
N LYS A 7 -2.66 4.49 -16.18
CA LYS A 7 -1.80 5.33 -17.02
C LYS A 7 -1.35 6.60 -16.29
N ILE A 8 -2.25 7.27 -15.58
CA ILE A 8 -1.90 8.47 -14.80
C ILE A 8 -0.87 8.11 -13.73
N PHE A 9 -1.11 7.12 -12.87
CA PHE A 9 -0.16 6.76 -11.81
C PHE A 9 1.18 6.27 -12.36
N THR A 10 1.18 5.55 -13.48
CA THR A 10 2.42 5.15 -14.16
C THR A 10 3.21 6.36 -14.65
N ILE A 11 2.54 7.35 -15.25
CA ILE A 11 3.19 8.58 -15.69
C ILE A 11 3.72 9.37 -14.49
N GLU A 12 2.93 9.53 -13.43
CA GLU A 12 3.36 10.22 -12.20
C GLU A 12 4.59 9.55 -11.59
N PHE A 13 4.60 8.20 -11.53
CA PHE A 13 5.75 7.43 -11.07
C PHE A 13 7.02 7.66 -11.91
N GLN A 14 6.87 7.69 -13.23
CA GLN A 14 7.99 7.87 -14.15
C GLN A 14 8.55 9.29 -14.14
N GLN A 15 7.67 10.29 -14.04
CA GLN A 15 8.04 11.71 -14.06
C GLN A 15 8.55 12.18 -12.70
N ASN A 16 8.03 11.63 -11.61
CA ASN A 16 8.32 12.03 -10.24
C ASN A 16 8.64 10.80 -9.38
N LYS A 17 9.92 10.37 -9.38
CA LYS A 17 10.38 9.07 -8.84
C LYS A 17 9.94 8.76 -7.40
N GLU A 18 9.69 9.78 -6.58
CA GLU A 18 9.35 9.61 -5.16
C GLU A 18 7.95 10.12 -4.80
N ILE A 19 7.11 10.43 -5.80
CA ILE A 19 5.83 11.13 -5.59
C ILE A 19 4.89 10.40 -4.62
N PHE A 20 4.87 9.06 -4.64
CA PHE A 20 4.04 8.25 -3.76
C PHE A 20 4.60 8.16 -2.33
N PHE A 21 5.92 8.13 -2.16
CA PHE A 21 6.54 8.25 -0.84
C PHE A 21 6.32 9.63 -0.24
N MET A 22 6.48 10.68 -1.05
CA MET A 22 6.18 12.05 -0.66
C MET A 22 4.69 12.23 -0.36
N LEU A 23 3.79 11.56 -1.09
CA LEU A 23 2.36 11.60 -0.81
C LEU A 23 2.04 11.05 0.59
N MET A 24 2.73 9.99 1.06
CA MET A 24 2.58 9.50 2.42
C MET A 24 3.13 10.48 3.47
N LYS A 25 4.30 11.07 3.21
CA LYS A 25 5.04 11.91 4.17
C LYS A 25 4.54 13.36 4.24
N ASN A 26 4.23 13.96 3.10
CA ASN A 26 3.81 15.34 2.92
C ASN A 26 2.77 15.43 1.78
N PRO A 27 1.50 15.05 2.06
CA PRO A 27 0.47 14.99 1.04
C PRO A 27 0.16 16.34 0.40
N GLU A 28 0.21 17.44 1.16
CA GLU A 28 -0.02 18.78 0.64
C GLU A 28 0.99 19.14 -0.46
N GLU A 29 2.27 18.91 -0.19
CA GLU A 29 3.33 19.17 -1.17
C GLU A 29 3.19 18.27 -2.40
N SER A 30 2.93 16.98 -2.20
CA SER A 30 2.72 16.02 -3.28
C SER A 30 1.56 16.41 -4.20
N LEU A 31 0.41 16.78 -3.63
CA LEU A 31 -0.76 17.19 -4.39
C LEU A 31 -0.59 18.59 -5.02
N ARG A 32 0.24 19.48 -4.44
CA ARG A 32 0.60 20.75 -5.08
C ARG A 32 1.48 20.52 -6.32
N GLN A 33 2.38 19.56 -6.27
CA GLN A 33 3.29 19.24 -7.37
C GLN A 33 2.59 18.52 -8.53
N SER A 34 1.50 17.79 -8.26
CA SER A 34 0.77 17.04 -9.29
C SER A 34 -0.71 17.38 -9.35
N ILE A 35 -1.10 18.13 -10.40
CA ILE A 35 -2.50 18.44 -10.67
C ILE A 35 -3.33 17.17 -10.95
N ARG A 36 -2.70 16.12 -11.49
CA ARG A 36 -3.35 14.84 -11.77
C ARG A 36 -3.66 14.10 -10.48
N LEU A 37 -2.69 13.98 -9.57
CA LEU A 37 -2.91 13.35 -8.26
C LEU A 37 -3.91 14.16 -7.43
N LYS A 38 -3.84 15.49 -7.46
CA LYS A 38 -4.83 16.36 -6.82
C LYS A 38 -6.24 16.11 -7.36
N THR A 39 -6.38 16.04 -8.67
CA THR A 39 -7.68 15.77 -9.30
C THR A 39 -8.22 14.40 -8.90
N ILE A 40 -7.37 13.36 -8.88
CA ILE A 40 -7.79 12.04 -8.40
C ILE A 40 -8.21 12.11 -6.93
N ASN A 41 -7.40 12.71 -6.05
CA ASN A 41 -7.71 12.88 -4.64
C ASN A 41 -9.07 13.58 -4.43
N ASP A 42 -9.31 14.68 -5.15
CA ASP A 42 -10.53 15.47 -5.02
C ASP A 42 -11.78 14.73 -5.52
N ASN A 43 -11.62 13.73 -6.39
CA ASN A 43 -12.72 12.92 -6.94
C ASN A 43 -13.04 11.66 -6.12
N ILE A 44 -12.15 11.18 -5.25
CA ILE A 44 -12.44 10.06 -4.36
C ILE A 44 -13.14 10.59 -3.11
N LYS A 45 -14.42 10.27 -2.91
CA LYS A 45 -15.21 10.76 -1.77
C LYS A 45 -15.25 9.78 -0.59
N VAL A 46 -15.10 8.49 -0.87
CA VAL A 46 -15.20 7.41 0.11
C VAL A 46 -13.99 6.51 -0.05
N ILE A 47 -13.24 6.34 1.03
CA ILE A 47 -12.01 5.53 1.06
C ILE A 47 -12.28 4.03 0.79
N ASP A 48 -13.42 3.47 1.20
CA ASP A 48 -13.77 2.06 0.94
C ASP A 48 -14.63 1.89 -0.34
N SER A 49 -14.39 2.73 -1.34
CA SER A 49 -15.05 2.67 -2.64
C SER A 49 -14.31 1.78 -3.64
N ASN A 50 -14.97 1.35 -4.71
CA ASN A 50 -14.33 0.53 -5.75
C ASN A 50 -13.22 1.30 -6.49
N ILE A 51 -13.33 2.63 -6.57
CA ILE A 51 -12.29 3.48 -7.18
C ILE A 51 -11.06 3.51 -6.26
N ALA A 52 -11.26 3.61 -4.94
CA ALA A 52 -10.17 3.57 -3.99
C ALA A 52 -9.47 2.20 -3.98
N GLU A 53 -10.23 1.11 -4.07
CA GLU A 53 -9.69 -0.25 -4.23
C GLU A 53 -8.80 -0.36 -5.48
N LEU A 54 -9.31 0.09 -6.64
CA LEU A 54 -8.54 0.13 -7.87
C LEU A 54 -7.25 0.97 -7.74
N CYS A 55 -7.35 2.16 -7.13
CA CYS A 55 -6.18 3.00 -6.89
C CYS A 55 -5.15 2.29 -6.01
N CYS A 56 -5.62 1.62 -4.95
CA CYS A 56 -4.78 0.86 -4.03
C CYS A 56 -4.01 -0.24 -4.77
N ASP A 57 -4.69 -1.05 -5.59
CA ASP A 57 -4.07 -2.14 -6.34
C ASP A 57 -3.01 -1.63 -7.34
N ILE A 58 -3.29 -0.54 -8.05
CA ILE A 58 -2.33 0.05 -8.99
C ILE A 58 -1.10 0.59 -8.26
N ILE A 59 -1.30 1.33 -7.17
CA ILE A 59 -0.19 1.91 -6.39
C ILE A 59 0.63 0.79 -5.72
N GLN A 60 -0.02 -0.29 -5.27
CA GLN A 60 0.65 -1.45 -4.71
C GLN A 60 1.60 -2.09 -5.75
N LYS A 61 1.16 -2.24 -7.01
CA LYS A 61 1.99 -2.69 -8.13
C LYS A 61 3.16 -1.76 -8.45
N ILE A 62 3.06 -0.48 -8.09
CA ILE A 62 4.21 0.44 -8.17
C ILE A 62 5.18 0.15 -7.02
N PHE A 63 4.69 0.02 -5.79
CA PHE A 63 5.54 -0.31 -4.64
C PHE A 63 6.23 -1.68 -4.75
N SER A 64 5.63 -2.65 -5.45
CA SER A 64 6.22 -3.97 -5.68
C SER A 64 7.49 -3.94 -6.53
N LYS A 65 7.84 -2.78 -7.11
CA LYS A 65 9.09 -2.57 -7.86
C LYS A 65 10.27 -2.18 -6.97
N PHE A 66 10.02 -1.90 -5.69
CA PHE A 66 11.01 -1.49 -4.71
C PHE A 66 11.41 -2.67 -3.83
N GLU A 67 12.66 -2.65 -3.38
CA GLU A 67 13.16 -3.60 -2.40
C GLU A 67 12.75 -3.20 -0.97
N PHE A 68 12.66 -4.18 -0.07
CA PHE A 68 12.25 -3.97 1.32
C PHE A 68 13.03 -2.87 2.04
N ASN A 69 14.34 -2.74 1.80
CA ASN A 69 15.18 -1.70 2.41
C ASN A 69 14.87 -0.28 1.90
N GLU A 70 14.29 -0.15 0.71
CA GLU A 70 13.78 1.12 0.19
C GLU A 70 12.41 1.44 0.79
N LEU A 71 11.59 0.42 1.07
CA LEU A 71 10.28 0.58 1.69
C LEU A 71 10.37 0.84 3.20
N SER A 72 11.26 0.15 3.92
CA SER A 72 11.27 0.12 5.38
C SER A 72 11.31 1.49 6.09
N PRO A 73 12.04 2.52 5.59
CA PRO A 73 12.04 3.84 6.23
C PRO A 73 10.67 4.54 6.23
N TYR A 74 9.73 4.08 5.39
CA TYR A 74 8.43 4.72 5.22
C TYR A 74 7.28 4.07 6.00
N PHE A 75 7.55 2.96 6.70
CA PHE A 75 6.54 2.23 7.47
C PHE A 75 5.81 3.13 8.48
N LYS A 76 6.56 3.90 9.26
CA LYS A 76 6.00 4.83 10.26
C LYS A 76 5.08 5.89 9.63
N TYR A 77 5.45 6.45 8.48
CA TYR A 77 4.62 7.46 7.79
C TYR A 77 3.29 6.87 7.29
N ALA A 78 3.31 5.63 6.81
CA ALA A 78 2.08 4.95 6.38
C ALA A 78 1.12 4.69 7.55
N ILE A 79 1.65 4.45 8.75
CA ILE A 79 0.83 4.31 9.96
C ILE A 79 0.30 5.68 10.42
N GLU A 80 1.16 6.71 10.45
CA GLU A 80 0.80 8.04 10.92
C GLU A 80 -0.30 8.70 10.08
N SER A 81 -0.45 8.35 8.79
CA SER A 81 -1.53 8.88 7.94
C SER A 81 -2.96 8.51 8.38
N PHE A 82 -3.10 7.61 9.36
CA PHE A 82 -4.38 7.21 9.97
C PHE A 82 -4.47 7.50 11.48
N VAL A 83 -3.39 7.97 12.10
CA VAL A 83 -3.31 8.20 13.56
C VAL A 83 -3.34 9.69 13.90
N GLN A 84 -3.21 10.58 12.91
CA GLN A 84 -3.37 12.03 13.08
C GLN A 84 -4.85 12.41 13.31
N GLU A 85 -5.40 12.07 14.47
CA GLU A 85 -6.72 12.52 14.93
C GLU A 85 -6.65 13.79 15.80
N ASP A 86 -5.44 14.24 16.18
CA ASP A 86 -5.30 15.40 17.05
C ASP A 86 -5.03 16.72 16.30
N LEU A 87 -6.09 17.53 16.32
CA LEU A 87 -6.12 19.00 16.46
C LEU A 87 -6.22 19.86 15.19
N LEU A 88 -7.48 20.16 14.88
CA LEU A 88 -8.02 21.48 14.53
C LEU A 88 -7.91 22.00 13.08
N SER A 89 -7.18 21.35 12.17
CA SER A 89 -7.05 21.87 10.77
C SER A 89 -6.85 20.86 9.64
N GLN A 90 -7.05 19.54 9.83
CA GLN A 90 -6.59 18.58 8.83
C GLN A 90 -7.60 18.31 7.70
N GLN A 91 -7.22 18.70 6.49
CA GLN A 91 -7.81 18.18 5.25
C GLN A 91 -7.48 16.69 5.15
N ILE A 92 -8.49 15.81 5.17
CA ILE A 92 -8.28 14.39 4.96
C ILE A 92 -7.85 14.17 3.50
N PHE A 93 -6.60 13.76 3.30
CA PHE A 93 -6.08 13.39 1.99
C PHE A 93 -6.39 11.92 1.71
N ILE A 94 -7.55 11.66 1.12
CA ILE A 94 -7.98 10.28 0.83
C ILE A 94 -6.94 9.52 -0.02
N LEU A 95 -6.27 10.20 -0.95
CA LEU A 95 -5.23 9.56 -1.76
C LEU A 95 -3.97 9.23 -0.94
N GLN A 96 -3.64 10.00 0.10
CA GLN A 96 -2.58 9.63 1.06
C GLN A 96 -2.93 8.32 1.75
N GLN A 97 -4.14 8.21 2.30
CA GLN A 97 -4.60 7.02 3.00
C GLN A 97 -4.61 5.77 2.09
N ILE A 98 -5.08 5.90 0.86
CA ILE A 98 -5.03 4.82 -0.15
C ILE A 98 -3.58 4.42 -0.45
N THR A 99 -2.69 5.40 -0.62
CA THR A 99 -1.27 5.17 -0.89
C THR A 99 -0.60 4.46 0.28
N SER A 100 -0.88 4.88 1.52
CA SER A 100 -0.38 4.25 2.73
C SER A 100 -0.85 2.80 2.86
N ILE A 101 -2.12 2.50 2.54
CA ILE A 101 -2.60 1.10 2.55
C ILE A 101 -1.92 0.28 1.46
N ALA A 102 -1.82 0.82 0.24
CA ALA A 102 -1.14 0.15 -0.86
C ALA A 102 0.33 -0.17 -0.52
N PHE A 103 1.02 0.79 0.11
CA PHE A 103 2.36 0.61 0.64
C PHE A 103 2.40 -0.48 1.71
N LEU A 104 1.50 -0.44 2.72
CA LEU A 104 1.48 -1.41 3.82
C LEU A 104 1.24 -2.83 3.32
N LYS A 105 0.35 -3.02 2.34
CA LYS A 105 0.12 -4.34 1.73
C LYS A 105 1.40 -4.93 1.15
N GLU A 106 2.14 -4.13 0.38
CA GLU A 106 3.40 -4.59 -0.23
C GLU A 106 4.52 -4.73 0.81
N PHE A 107 4.62 -3.80 1.75
CA PHE A 107 5.59 -3.87 2.85
C PHE A 107 5.42 -5.16 3.65
N ILE A 108 4.19 -5.53 4.01
CA ILE A 108 3.88 -6.75 4.80
C ILE A 108 4.21 -8.02 4.01
N ASN A 109 3.86 -8.04 2.72
CA ASN A 109 4.21 -9.13 1.82
C ASN A 109 5.72 -9.37 1.75
N GLN A 110 6.50 -8.29 1.57
CA GLN A 110 7.96 -8.40 1.56
C GLN A 110 8.54 -8.70 2.94
N PHE A 111 7.95 -8.15 4.01
CA PHE A 111 8.33 -8.42 5.39
C PHE A 111 8.30 -9.92 5.67
N TRP A 112 7.20 -10.60 5.36
CA TRP A 112 7.10 -12.05 5.59
C TRP A 112 8.05 -12.86 4.70
N LYS A 113 8.22 -12.47 3.43
CA LYS A 113 9.19 -13.10 2.52
C LYS A 113 10.62 -13.00 3.03
N LYS A 114 10.98 -11.92 3.71
CA LYS A 114 12.35 -11.63 4.16
C LYS A 114 12.55 -11.81 5.67
N TYR A 115 11.52 -12.23 6.42
CA TYR A 115 11.49 -12.21 7.89
C TYR A 115 12.77 -12.74 8.55
N PHE A 116 13.25 -13.92 8.15
CA PHE A 116 14.47 -14.55 8.70
C PHE A 116 15.78 -13.81 8.42
N SER A 117 15.75 -12.84 7.51
CA SER A 117 16.91 -12.00 7.17
C SER A 117 16.81 -10.59 7.74
N LEU A 118 15.73 -10.25 8.44
CA LEU A 118 15.54 -8.92 9.02
C LEU A 118 16.36 -8.74 10.30
N SER A 119 16.72 -7.49 10.58
CA SER A 119 17.36 -7.16 11.85
C SER A 119 16.35 -7.19 13.00
N SER A 120 16.84 -7.54 14.20
CA SER A 120 16.04 -7.46 15.43
C SER A 120 15.54 -6.05 15.72
N SER A 121 16.26 -5.01 15.27
CA SER A 121 15.82 -3.62 15.40
C SER A 121 14.57 -3.32 14.59
N MET A 122 14.48 -3.83 13.35
CA MET A 122 13.31 -3.65 12.48
C MET A 122 12.08 -4.35 13.06
N ILE A 123 12.28 -5.57 13.55
CA ILE A 123 11.22 -6.36 14.20
C ILE A 123 10.70 -5.64 15.45
N LYS A 124 11.62 -5.12 16.28
CA LYS A 124 11.27 -4.35 17.48
C LYS A 124 10.46 -3.10 17.15
N GLU A 125 10.85 -2.35 16.11
CA GLU A 125 10.13 -1.14 15.68
C GLU A 125 8.68 -1.46 15.26
N ILE A 126 8.49 -2.50 14.43
CA ILE A 126 7.15 -2.94 14.02
C ILE A 126 6.34 -3.35 15.24
N ASN A 127 6.92 -4.12 16.15
CA ASN A 127 6.25 -4.56 17.38
C ASN A 127 5.81 -3.38 18.26
N ASP A 128 6.68 -2.38 18.44
CA ASP A 128 6.38 -1.22 19.28
C ASP A 128 5.27 -0.35 18.68
N ILE A 129 5.26 -0.15 17.36
CA ILE A 129 4.14 0.51 16.65
C ILE A 129 2.87 -0.31 16.76
N MET A 130 2.98 -1.63 16.54
CA MET A 130 1.82 -2.50 16.53
C MET A 130 1.14 -2.56 17.87
N LYS A 131 1.82 -2.46 19.03
CA LYS A 131 1.23 -2.51 20.39
C LYS A 131 0.15 -1.46 20.70
N ILE A 132 -0.07 -0.46 19.84
CA ILE A 132 -1.13 0.55 20.00
C ILE A 132 -2.51 -0.12 19.88
N ASN A 133 -3.13 -0.47 21.02
CA ASN A 133 -4.34 -1.32 21.07
C ASN A 133 -5.66 -0.61 20.71
N ASN A 134 -5.74 0.71 20.87
CA ASN A 134 -7.01 1.46 20.81
C ASN A 134 -7.31 2.10 19.44
N ASN A 135 -6.64 1.67 18.36
CA ASN A 135 -6.82 2.24 17.03
C ASN A 135 -7.33 1.17 16.05
N SER A 136 -8.49 1.41 15.43
CA SER A 136 -9.15 0.48 14.50
C SER A 136 -8.34 0.20 13.24
N PHE A 137 -7.56 1.18 12.77
CA PHE A 137 -6.64 1.00 11.67
C PHE A 137 -5.48 0.08 12.07
N ILE A 138 -4.85 0.29 13.23
CA ILE A 138 -3.80 -0.61 13.73
C ILE A 138 -4.31 -2.04 13.87
N GLN A 139 -5.53 -2.24 14.41
CA GLN A 139 -6.15 -3.57 14.48
C GLN A 139 -6.32 -4.20 13.09
N SER A 140 -6.71 -3.42 12.09
CA SER A 140 -6.83 -3.89 10.70
C SER A 140 -5.47 -4.28 10.11
N ILE A 141 -4.41 -3.52 10.41
CA ILE A 141 -3.04 -3.86 9.99
C ILE A 141 -2.55 -5.14 10.66
N ARG A 142 -2.72 -5.29 11.97
CA ARG A 142 -2.36 -6.52 12.69
C ARG A 142 -3.05 -7.74 12.09
N PHE A 143 -4.35 -7.61 11.81
CA PHE A 143 -5.10 -8.68 11.16
C PHE A 143 -4.56 -8.99 9.76
N TYR A 144 -4.22 -7.97 8.97
CA TYR A 144 -3.62 -8.16 7.65
C TYR A 144 -2.25 -8.85 7.72
N PHE A 145 -1.41 -8.50 8.71
CA PHE A 145 -0.17 -9.23 9.00
C PHE A 145 -0.44 -10.72 9.27
N ALA A 146 -1.44 -11.04 10.10
CA ALA A 146 -1.81 -12.42 10.41
C ALA A 146 -2.31 -13.18 9.18
N LEU A 147 -3.11 -12.53 8.32
CA LEU A 147 -3.58 -13.10 7.06
C LEU A 147 -2.43 -13.45 6.12
N GLU A 148 -1.51 -12.51 5.88
CA GLU A 148 -0.38 -12.71 4.98
C GLU A 148 0.68 -13.66 5.58
N LEU A 149 0.74 -13.80 6.90
CA LEU A 149 1.55 -14.86 7.52
C LEU A 149 0.99 -16.25 7.19
N ASN A 150 -0.33 -16.43 7.31
CA ASN A 150 -0.99 -17.71 7.04
C ASN A 150 -0.92 -18.12 5.56
N SER A 151 -0.74 -17.18 4.63
CA SER A 151 -0.49 -17.48 3.22
C SER A 151 0.96 -17.91 2.95
N PHE A 152 1.86 -17.71 3.92
CA PHE A 152 3.26 -18.09 3.83
C PHE A 152 3.46 -19.52 4.35
N ASP A 153 3.68 -20.45 3.42
CA ASP A 153 3.55 -21.90 3.55
C ASP A 153 4.66 -22.61 4.37
N ASN A 154 5.04 -22.06 5.54
CA ASN A 154 6.08 -22.63 6.40
C ASN A 154 5.64 -22.73 7.87
N ILE A 155 4.78 -23.71 8.13
CA ILE A 155 4.15 -24.02 9.42
C ILE A 155 5.17 -24.14 10.58
N LYS A 156 6.39 -24.63 10.32
CA LYS A 156 7.42 -24.83 11.37
C LYS A 156 7.92 -23.53 12.00
N HIS A 157 7.70 -22.40 11.34
CA HIS A 157 8.15 -21.09 11.80
C HIS A 157 7.08 -20.28 12.53
N HIS A 158 5.84 -20.78 12.55
CA HIS A 158 4.72 -20.05 13.13
C HIS A 158 4.82 -19.93 14.66
N GLU A 159 5.44 -20.88 15.35
CA GLU A 159 5.61 -20.81 16.81
C GLU A 159 6.58 -19.70 17.22
N ILE A 160 7.76 -19.64 16.58
CA ILE A 160 8.76 -18.58 16.81
C ILE A 160 8.17 -17.20 16.52
N ILE A 161 7.44 -17.07 15.40
CA ILE A 161 6.80 -15.81 15.01
C ILE A 161 5.73 -15.39 16.04
N LYS A 162 4.94 -16.32 16.57
CA LYS A 162 3.93 -16.00 17.59
C LYS A 162 4.55 -15.54 18.91
N GLU A 163 5.67 -16.12 19.31
CA GLU A 163 6.41 -15.66 20.50
C GLU A 163 6.96 -14.24 20.32
N GLU A 164 7.39 -13.89 19.10
CA GLU A 164 7.95 -12.57 18.79
C GLU A 164 6.89 -11.49 18.53
N PHE A 165 5.75 -11.87 17.96
CA PHE A 165 4.62 -10.98 17.64
C PHE A 165 3.38 -11.38 18.44
N THR A 166 3.41 -11.13 19.75
CA THR A 166 2.34 -11.53 20.68
C THR A 166 0.95 -10.97 20.32
N TRP A 167 0.90 -9.84 19.62
CA TRP A 167 -0.35 -9.22 19.14
C TRP A 167 -1.03 -9.99 18.00
N LEU A 168 -0.38 -11.00 17.39
CA LEU A 168 -1.01 -11.87 16.39
C LEU A 168 -2.07 -12.79 17.01
N ASP A 169 -1.91 -13.16 18.28
CA ASP A 169 -2.89 -14.02 18.96
C ASP A 169 -4.26 -13.36 19.11
N ASP A 170 -4.29 -12.02 19.25
CA ASP A 170 -5.51 -11.22 19.30
C ASP A 170 -6.32 -11.25 17.99
N CYS A 171 -5.72 -11.71 16.88
CA CYS A 171 -6.29 -11.65 15.55
C CYS A 171 -7.03 -12.93 15.11
N LYS A 172 -6.96 -14.04 15.87
CA LYS A 172 -7.43 -15.38 15.44
C LYS A 172 -8.89 -15.45 15.03
N ASP A 173 -9.76 -14.67 15.68
CA ASP A 173 -11.21 -14.69 15.45
C ASP A 173 -11.75 -13.38 14.82
N MET A 174 -10.85 -12.45 14.47
CA MET A 174 -11.25 -11.18 13.88
C MET A 174 -11.69 -11.35 12.42
N LYS A 175 -12.58 -10.46 11.97
CA LYS A 175 -12.90 -10.25 10.55
C LYS A 175 -12.58 -8.80 10.22
N ILE A 176 -12.04 -8.56 9.03
CA ILE A 176 -11.85 -7.18 8.54
C ILE A 176 -13.23 -6.56 8.31
N THR A 177 -13.61 -5.67 9.21
CA THR A 177 -14.83 -4.86 9.09
C THR A 177 -14.50 -3.43 8.65
N TYR A 178 -13.30 -2.93 8.96
CA TYR A 178 -12.81 -1.62 8.59
C TYR A 178 -11.97 -1.68 7.30
N LEU A 179 -12.31 -0.86 6.30
CA LEU A 179 -11.63 -0.79 5.00
C LEU A 179 -11.51 -2.16 4.30
N SER A 180 -12.58 -2.95 4.40
CA SER A 180 -12.62 -4.35 3.95
C SER A 180 -12.27 -4.55 2.47
N LYS A 181 -12.51 -3.55 1.61
CA LYS A 181 -12.13 -3.65 0.20
C LYS A 181 -10.64 -3.44 -0.02
N LEU A 182 -10.02 -2.55 0.77
CA LEU A 182 -8.62 -2.21 0.62
C LEU A 182 -7.70 -3.30 1.18
N PHE A 183 -8.09 -3.93 2.30
CA PHE A 183 -7.33 -5.01 2.95
C PHE A 183 -7.66 -6.42 2.43
N LYS A 184 -8.08 -6.54 1.17
CA LYS A 184 -8.16 -7.87 0.54
C LYS A 184 -6.76 -8.48 0.45
N PRO A 185 -6.58 -9.77 0.79
CA PRO A 185 -5.30 -10.45 0.64
C PRO A 185 -4.75 -10.28 -0.76
N ILE A 186 -3.43 -10.27 -0.88
CA ILE A 186 -2.80 -10.28 -2.19
C ILE A 186 -3.15 -11.61 -2.84
N LYS A 187 -4.12 -11.61 -3.77
CA LYS A 187 -4.25 -12.75 -4.67
C LYS A 187 -2.91 -12.85 -5.38
N SER A 188 -2.30 -14.03 -5.38
CA SER A 188 -1.26 -14.35 -6.36
C SER A 188 -1.90 -14.12 -7.73
N ILE A 189 -1.71 -12.93 -8.29
CA ILE A 189 -2.17 -12.69 -9.63
C ILE A 189 -1.17 -13.42 -10.49
N ASN A 190 -1.49 -14.67 -10.84
CA ASN A 190 -0.87 -15.39 -11.94
C ASN A 190 -1.17 -14.59 -13.20
N PHE A 191 -0.39 -13.54 -13.45
CA PHE A 191 -0.26 -12.96 -14.77
C PHE A 191 0.80 -13.78 -15.50
N GLU A 192 0.47 -15.03 -15.82
CA GLU A 192 1.10 -15.67 -16.96
C GLU A 192 0.74 -14.86 -18.21
N PHE A 193 1.74 -14.16 -18.73
CA PHE A 193 1.88 -13.77 -20.15
C PHE A 193 0.68 -13.12 -20.84
N GLU A 194 0.66 -11.78 -20.85
CA GLU A 194 0.32 -11.02 -22.05
C GLU A 194 1.56 -10.20 -22.49
N ALA A 195 2.65 -10.92 -22.74
CA ALA A 195 3.82 -10.39 -23.47
C ALA A 195 3.77 -10.72 -24.98
N HIS A 196 2.63 -11.20 -25.49
CA HIS A 196 2.41 -11.47 -26.92
C HIS A 196 1.10 -10.85 -27.38
N GLU A 197 1.08 -9.51 -27.55
CA GLU A 197 0.33 -8.83 -28.63
C GLU A 197 0.58 -7.31 -28.71
N ALA A 198 1.67 -6.78 -28.13
CA ALA A 198 2.03 -5.36 -28.26
C ALA A 198 3.13 -5.08 -29.30
N SER A 199 3.52 -6.05 -30.13
CA SER A 199 4.58 -5.89 -31.13
C SER A 199 4.11 -5.45 -32.53
N LEU A 200 2.82 -5.24 -32.79
CA LEU A 200 2.36 -4.98 -34.18
C LEU A 200 1.27 -3.90 -34.40
N SER A 201 0.88 -3.06 -33.43
CA SER A 201 -0.16 -2.03 -33.70
C SER A 201 0.15 -0.59 -33.28
N ASN A 202 1.31 -0.28 -32.69
CA ASN A 202 1.64 1.11 -32.30
C ASN A 202 2.37 1.95 -33.37
N TYR A 203 2.41 1.50 -34.63
CA TYR A 203 2.98 2.29 -35.73
C TYR A 203 1.98 3.25 -36.42
N GLN A 204 0.75 3.41 -35.94
CA GLN A 204 -0.25 4.23 -36.63
C GLN A 204 -0.94 5.33 -35.80
N ILE A 205 -0.50 5.62 -34.57
CA ILE A 205 -1.08 6.73 -33.79
C ILE A 205 0.04 7.62 -33.23
N CYS A 206 0.84 8.19 -34.13
CA CYS A 206 1.86 9.21 -33.83
C CYS A 206 1.87 10.38 -34.83
N GLU A 207 0.76 10.65 -35.54
CA GLU A 207 0.71 11.79 -36.48
C GLU A 207 -0.31 12.90 -36.20
N ASN A 208 -1.20 12.81 -35.21
CA ASN A 208 -2.26 13.82 -35.05
C ASN A 208 -2.19 14.75 -33.83
N LEU A 209 -1.03 14.90 -33.18
CA LEU A 209 -0.84 15.95 -32.16
C LEU A 209 0.57 16.57 -32.20
N LYS A 210 0.90 17.21 -33.33
CA LYS A 210 1.96 18.22 -33.39
C LYS A 210 1.32 19.59 -33.63
N LEU A 211 1.53 20.49 -32.66
CA LEU A 211 1.25 21.93 -32.60
C LEU A 211 -0.22 22.34 -32.51
#